data_AF-A0A957A801-F1
#
_entry.id   AF-A0A957A801-F1
#
_cell.length_a   1.000
_cell.length_b   1.000
_cell.length_c   1.000
_cell.angle_alpha   90.00
_cell.angle_beta   90.00
_cell.angle_gamma   90.00
#
_symmetry.space_group_name_H-M   'P 1'
#
loop_
_entity.id
_entity.type
_entity.pdbx_description
1 polymer ?
#
loop_
_entity_poly.entity_id
_entity_poly.type
_entity_poly.pdbx_seq_one_letter_code
_entity_poly.pdbx_strand_id
1 'polypeptide(L)'
;MLTYVVLLVILLGLSAFFSSSETAFLTLQRVRLAHLVEQNVPGARRVSRLIEQPRRLLSAILLGNNLVNTAAAAVGTALAAELFTGGGTAVAAATISVTVLLTLFGEVGPKTMALAHGFSLSRVYAVPMAMWIWL
;
A
#
# COMPACT_ATOMS: atom_id res chain seq x y z
N MET A 1 -21.10 -3.85 -13.08
CA MET A 1 -20.99 -2.56 -12.35
C MET A 1 -20.68 -2.66 -10.84
N LEU A 2 -21.59 -3.09 -9.93
CA LEU A 2 -21.33 -3.07 -8.47
C LEU A 2 -20.06 -3.83 -8.07
N THR A 3 -19.83 -5.00 -8.67
CA THR A 3 -18.64 -5.83 -8.42
C THR A 3 -17.33 -5.08 -8.69
N TYR A 4 -17.27 -4.30 -9.77
CA TYR A 4 -16.07 -3.52 -10.11
C TYR A 4 -15.80 -2.40 -9.11
N VAL A 5 -16.85 -1.75 -8.61
CA VAL A 5 -16.73 -0.71 -7.59
C VAL A 5 -16.20 -1.31 -6.28
N VAL A 6 -16.76 -2.44 -5.83
CA VAL A 6 -16.29 -3.14 -4.64
C VAL A 6 -14.83 -3.56 -4.79
N LEU A 7 -14.45 -4.11 -5.95
CA LEU A 7 -13.06 -4.47 -6.24
C LEU A 7 -12.14 -3.25 -6.21
N LEU A 8 -12.52 -2.12 -6.80
CA LEU A 8 -11.74 -0.88 -6.76
C LEU A 8 -11.51 -0.37 -5.35
N VAL A 9 -12.54 -0.40 -4.50
CA VAL A 9 -12.41 0.02 -3.09
C VAL A 9 -11.42 -0.87 -2.35
N ILE A 10 -11.49 -2.19 -2.55
CA ILE A 10 -10.54 -3.13 -1.94
C ILE A 10 -9.12 -2.86 -2.45
N LEU A 11 -8.94 -2.68 -3.76
CA LEU A 11 -7.65 -2.41 -4.37
C LEU A 11 -7.05 -1.07 -3.91
N LEU A 12 -7.87 -0.02 -3.76
CA LEU A 12 -7.43 1.25 -3.18
C LEU A 12 -6.95 1.06 -1.74
N GLY A 13 -7.66 0.29 -0.93
CA GLY A 13 -7.25 -0.05 0.43
C GLY A 13 -5.92 -0.83 0.47
N LEU A 14 -5.72 -1.78 -0.44
CA LEU A 14 -4.47 -2.53 -0.56
C LEU A 14 -3.31 -1.63 -1.02
N SER A 15 -3.53 -0.74 -1.98
CA SER A 15 -2.54 0.24 -2.44
C SER A 15 -2.12 1.15 -1.28
N ALA A 16 -3.11 1.67 -0.53
CA ALA A 16 -2.89 2.46 0.69
C ALA A 16 -2.06 1.70 1.73
N PHE A 17 -2.33 0.42 1.94
CA PHE A 17 -1.57 -0.43 2.84
C PHE A 17 -0.10 -0.60 2.40
N PHE A 18 0.17 -0.96 1.14
CA PHE A 18 1.55 -1.14 0.67
C PHE A 18 2.32 0.18 0.68
N SER A 19 1.71 1.26 0.20
CA SER A 19 2.34 2.58 0.13
C SER A 19 2.63 3.17 1.52
N SER A 20 1.69 3.05 2.47
CA SER A 20 1.93 3.47 3.85
C SER A 20 2.91 2.56 4.59
N SER A 21 2.96 1.26 4.27
CA SER A 21 3.98 0.33 4.80
C SER A 21 5.38 0.77 4.40
N GLU A 22 5.59 1.12 3.13
CA GLU A 22 6.88 1.62 2.63
C GLU A 22 7.40 2.75 3.53
N THR A 23 6.59 3.80 3.70
CA THR A 23 6.97 4.95 4.50
C THR A 23 7.09 4.61 5.98
N ALA A 24 6.18 3.81 6.54
CA ALA A 24 6.22 3.43 7.95
C ALA A 24 7.49 2.65 8.31
N PHE A 25 7.94 1.72 7.47
CA PHE A 25 9.16 0.95 7.75
C PHE A 25 10.45 1.73 7.44
N LEU A 26 10.49 2.50 6.35
CA LEU A 26 11.72 3.17 5.92
C LEU A 26 12.05 4.43 6.72
N THR A 27 11.06 5.08 7.33
CA THR A 27 11.28 6.31 8.12
C THR A 27 11.56 6.05 9.59
N LEU A 28 11.45 4.79 10.04
CA LEU A 28 11.74 4.42 11.42
C LEU A 28 13.24 4.47 11.72
N GLN A 29 13.58 5.23 12.76
CA GLN A 29 14.95 5.31 13.27
C GLN A 29 15.34 3.99 13.95
N ARG A 30 16.42 3.36 13.46
CA ARG A 30 16.95 2.09 13.98
C ARG A 30 17.28 2.16 15.47
N VAL A 31 17.87 3.27 15.93
CA VAL A 31 18.23 3.48 17.34
C VAL A 31 16.99 3.48 18.24
N ARG A 32 15.95 4.22 17.85
CA ARG A 32 14.67 4.25 18.57
C ARG A 32 14.03 2.85 18.62
N LEU A 33 14.09 2.12 17.51
CA LEU A 33 13.54 0.77 17.43
C LEU A 33 14.29 -0.22 18.32
N ALA A 34 15.61 -0.15 18.38
CA ALA A 34 16.43 -0.96 19.29
C ALA A 34 16.01 -0.74 20.75
N HIS A 35 15.81 0.52 21.15
CA HIS A 35 15.33 0.84 22.50
C HIS A 35 13.94 0.24 22.78
N LEU A 36 13.01 0.28 21.82
CA LEU A 36 11.68 -0.34 21.95
C LEU A 36 11.76 -1.88 22.07
N VAL A 37 12.76 -2.50 21.43
CA VAL A 37 13.03 -3.94 21.57
C VAL A 37 13.55 -4.28 22.97
N GLU A 38 14.49 -3.49 23.50
CA GLU A 38 15.03 -3.64 24.86
C GLU A 38 13.93 -3.48 25.92
N GLN A 39 13.03 -2.51 25.72
CA GLN A 39 11.86 -2.29 26.57
C GLN A 39 10.76 -3.35 26.41
N ASN A 40 10.98 -4.39 25.59
CA ASN A 40 10.00 -5.44 25.31
C ASN A 40 8.64 -4.92 24.81
N VAL A 41 8.64 -3.82 24.06
CA VAL A 41 7.41 -3.27 23.47
C VAL A 41 6.83 -4.30 22.49
N PRO A 42 5.51 -4.62 22.58
CA PRO A 42 4.92 -5.65 21.74
C PRO A 42 5.07 -5.31 20.25
N GLY A 43 5.50 -6.28 19.46
CA GLY A 43 5.70 -6.12 18.01
C GLY A 43 7.02 -5.45 17.60
N ALA A 44 7.76 -4.80 18.50
CA ALA A 44 9.02 -4.13 18.19
C ALA A 44 10.07 -5.09 17.59
N ARG A 45 10.19 -6.31 18.16
CA ARG A 45 11.10 -7.35 17.62
C ARG A 45 10.75 -7.75 16.19
N ARG A 46 9.46 -7.81 15.85
CA ARG A 46 9.02 -8.20 14.49
C ARG A 46 9.34 -7.09 13.50
N VAL A 47 9.06 -5.84 13.86
CA VAL A 47 9.40 -4.65 13.06
C VAL A 47 10.92 -4.58 12.84
N SER A 48 11.73 -4.83 13.88
CA SER A 48 13.21 -4.86 13.76
C SER A 48 13.69 -5.87 12.71
N ARG A 49 13.21 -7.12 12.81
CA ARG A 49 13.57 -8.19 11.85
C ARG A 49 13.24 -7.84 10.40
N LEU A 50 12.13 -7.14 10.16
CA LEU A 50 11.75 -6.71 8.81
C LEU A 50 12.69 -5.60 8.30
N ILE A 51 13.02 -4.62 9.14
CA ILE A 51 13.90 -3.49 8.79
C ILE A 51 15.38 -3.91 8.67
N GLU A 52 15.77 -5.03 9.27
CA GLU A 52 17.07 -5.70 9.08
C GLU A 52 17.22 -6.31 7.67
N GLN A 53 16.13 -6.53 6.95
CA GLN A 53 16.12 -7.04 5.56
C GLN A 53 15.52 -6.01 4.58
N PRO A 54 16.08 -4.79 4.49
CA PRO A 54 15.43 -3.67 3.78
C PRO A 54 15.24 -3.94 2.29
N ARG A 55 16.17 -4.67 1.64
CA ARG A 55 16.05 -5.04 0.24
C ARG A 55 14.83 -5.93 -0.01
N ARG A 56 14.65 -6.98 0.79
CA ARG A 56 13.56 -7.94 0.65
C ARG A 56 12.20 -7.31 1.01
N LEU A 57 12.19 -6.49 2.05
CA LEU A 57 11.02 -5.71 2.46
C LEU A 57 10.59 -4.75 1.35
N LEU A 58 11.52 -3.93 0.84
CA LEU A 58 11.23 -2.96 -0.21
C LEU A 58 10.77 -3.63 -1.50
N SER A 59 11.45 -4.71 -1.93
CA SER A 59 11.05 -5.43 -3.14
C SER A 59 9.64 -5.99 -3.02
N ALA A 60 9.28 -6.56 -1.86
CA ALA A 60 7.95 -7.11 -1.64
C ALA A 60 6.87 -6.03 -1.62
N ILE A 61 7.15 -4.88 -0.98
CA ILE A 61 6.24 -3.73 -0.95
C ILE A 61 6.02 -3.16 -2.35
N LEU A 62 7.09 -2.93 -3.11
CA LEU A 62 7.00 -2.40 -4.48
C LEU A 62 6.27 -3.37 -5.41
N LEU A 63 6.51 -4.67 -5.27
CA LEU A 63 5.81 -5.68 -6.07
C LEU A 63 4.31 -5.69 -5.74
N GLY A 64 3.95 -5.68 -4.45
CA GLY A 64 2.56 -5.63 -4.01
C GLY A 64 1.85 -4.36 -4.48
N ASN A 65 2.47 -3.19 -4.30
CA ASN A 65 1.89 -1.92 -4.73
C ASN A 65 1.66 -1.89 -6.25
N ASN A 66 2.66 -2.28 -7.04
CA ASN A 66 2.55 -2.29 -8.50
C ASN A 66 1.49 -3.27 -8.99
N LEU A 67 1.40 -4.46 -8.39
CA LEU A 67 0.38 -5.45 -8.75
C LEU A 67 -1.03 -4.91 -8.46
N VAL A 68 -1.24 -4.32 -7.28
CA VAL A 68 -2.52 -3.74 -6.89
C VAL A 68 -2.89 -2.54 -7.76
N ASN A 69 -1.95 -1.63 -8.02
CA ASN A 69 -2.17 -0.45 -8.86
C ASN A 69 -2.51 -0.86 -10.31
N THR A 70 -1.81 -1.86 -10.85
CA THR A 70 -2.08 -2.39 -12.19
C THR A 70 -3.45 -3.08 -12.24
N ALA A 71 -3.80 -3.86 -11.22
CA ALA A 71 -5.12 -4.47 -11.13
C ALA A 71 -6.24 -3.41 -11.02
N ALA A 72 -6.02 -2.34 -10.24
CA ALA A 72 -6.96 -1.24 -10.12
C ALA A 72 -7.15 -0.49 -11.44
N ALA A 73 -6.07 -0.25 -12.18
CA ALA A 73 -6.13 0.32 -13.53
C ALA A 73 -6.97 -0.57 -14.46
N ALA A 74 -6.71 -1.88 -14.50
CA ALA A 74 -7.45 -2.82 -15.34
C ALA A 74 -8.95 -2.88 -14.98
N VAL A 75 -9.27 -2.97 -13.69
CA VAL A 75 -10.66 -2.97 -13.19
C VAL A 75 -11.36 -1.64 -13.50
N GLY A 76 -10.67 -0.52 -13.33
CA GLY A 76 -11.21 0.80 -13.63
C GLY A 76 -11.46 1.03 -15.11
N THR A 77 -10.58 0.54 -15.99
CA THR A 77 -10.81 0.53 -17.44
C THR A 77 -12.02 -0.32 -17.80
N ALA A 78 -12.17 -1.51 -17.22
CA ALA A 78 -13.32 -2.37 -17.44
C ALA A 78 -14.63 -1.70 -16.98
N LEU A 79 -14.62 -1.05 -15.81
CA LEU A 79 -15.78 -0.30 -15.31
C LEU A 79 -16.16 0.86 -16.25
N ALA A 80 -15.17 1.62 -16.75
CA ALA A 80 -15.45 2.72 -17.65
C ALA A 80 -16.02 2.25 -19.01
N ALA A 81 -15.60 1.07 -19.49
CA ALA A 81 -16.16 0.47 -20.69
C ALA A 81 -17.66 0.12 -20.54
N GLU A 82 -18.13 -0.19 -19.33
CA GLU A 82 -19.57 -0.37 -19.05
C GLU A 82 -20.32 0.97 -18.97
N LEU A 83 -19.66 2.03 -18.52
CA LEU A 83 -20.29 3.33 -18.25
C LEU A 83 -20.35 4.26 -19.46
N PHE A 84 -19.41 4.14 -20.40
CA PHE A 84 -19.28 5.04 -21.54
C PHE A 84 -19.41 4.27 -22.86
N THR A 85 -20.22 4.79 -23.77
CA THR A 85 -20.45 4.21 -25.10
C THR A 85 -19.38 4.56 -26.13
N GLY A 86 -18.52 5.55 -25.85
CA GLY A 86 -17.37 5.93 -26.69
C GLY A 86 -16.06 5.37 -26.16
N GLY A 87 -15.52 4.31 -26.78
CA GLY A 87 -14.34 3.59 -26.26
C GLY A 87 -13.13 4.46 -25.94
N GLY A 88 -12.83 5.48 -26.76
CA GLY A 88 -11.72 6.41 -26.51
C GLY A 88 -11.94 7.34 -25.31
N THR A 89 -13.15 7.89 -25.16
CA THR A 89 -13.50 8.75 -24.03
C THR A 89 -13.62 7.96 -22.73
N ALA A 90 -14.10 6.72 -22.81
CA ALA A 90 -14.15 5.76 -21.70
C ALA A 90 -12.75 5.52 -21.09
N VAL A 91 -11.77 5.17 -21.94
CA VAL A 91 -10.40 4.89 -21.52
C VAL A 91 -9.73 6.14 -20.94
N ALA A 92 -9.92 7.31 -21.56
CA ALA A 92 -9.37 8.56 -21.04
C ALA A 92 -9.95 8.92 -19.66
N ALA A 93 -11.28 8.81 -19.50
CA ALA A 93 -11.95 9.05 -18.22
C ALA A 93 -11.47 8.07 -17.14
N ALA A 94 -11.35 6.77 -17.47
CA ALA A 94 -10.82 5.75 -16.56
C ALA A 94 -9.40 6.07 -16.12
N THR A 95 -8.52 6.38 -17.06
CA THR A 95 -7.10 6.60 -16.81
C THR A 95 -6.92 7.78 -15.85
N ILE A 96 -7.57 8.91 -16.12
CA ILE A 96 -7.47 10.09 -15.26
C ILE A 96 -8.06 9.82 -13.87
N SER A 97 -9.28 9.29 -13.82
CA SER A 97 -9.98 9.06 -12.56
C SER A 97 -9.27 8.05 -11.66
N VAL A 98 -8.87 6.88 -12.19
CA VAL A 98 -8.17 5.85 -11.42
C VAL A 98 -6.80 6.34 -10.97
N THR A 99 -6.05 7.05 -11.83
CA THR A 99 -4.73 7.58 -11.46
C THR A 99 -4.84 8.60 -10.33
N VAL A 100 -5.83 9.51 -10.38
CA VAL A 100 -6.06 10.48 -9.31
C VAL A 100 -6.46 9.77 -8.02
N LEU A 101 -7.36 8.78 -8.10
CA LEU A 101 -7.79 8.01 -6.93
C LEU A 101 -6.63 7.25 -6.27
N LEU A 102 -5.84 6.52 -7.06
CA LEU A 102 -4.65 5.79 -6.55
C LEU A 102 -3.62 6.77 -5.98
N THR A 103 -3.29 7.84 -6.70
CA THR A 103 -2.27 8.79 -6.24
C THR A 103 -2.70 9.45 -4.92
N LEU A 104 -3.93 9.93 -4.81
CA LEU A 104 -4.37 10.66 -3.62
C LEU A 104 -4.67 9.72 -2.44
N PHE A 105 -5.45 8.67 -2.67
CA PHE A 105 -5.96 7.80 -1.61
C PHE A 105 -5.15 6.53 -1.41
N GLY A 106 -4.47 6.03 -2.45
CA GLY A 106 -3.59 4.86 -2.39
C GLY A 106 -2.15 5.21 -2.03
N GLU A 107 -1.66 6.41 -2.38
CA GLU A 107 -0.24 6.73 -2.21
C GLU A 107 0.02 7.93 -1.29
N VAL A 108 -0.29 9.15 -1.74
CA VAL A 108 0.12 10.38 -1.06
C VAL A 108 -0.50 10.46 0.34
N GLY A 109 -1.82 10.33 0.45
CA GLY A 109 -2.52 10.40 1.75
C GLY A 109 -2.00 9.37 2.76
N PRO A 110 -1.99 8.07 2.43
CA PRO A 110 -1.49 7.02 3.33
C PRO A 110 -0.02 7.21 3.72
N LYS A 111 0.84 7.65 2.79
CA LYS A 111 2.25 7.96 3.08
C LYS A 111 2.38 9.12 4.06
N THR A 112 1.60 10.19 3.89
CA THR A 112 1.58 11.31 4.84
C THR A 112 1.14 10.86 6.24
N MET A 113 0.13 10.01 6.35
CA MET A 113 -0.28 9.45 7.64
C MET A 113 0.81 8.59 8.29
N ALA A 114 1.55 7.82 7.48
CA ALA A 114 2.66 6.99 7.96
C ALA A 114 3.85 7.79 8.48
N LEU A 115 4.09 9.00 7.97
CA LEU A 115 5.10 9.89 8.54
C LEU A 115 4.78 10.30 9.98
N ALA A 116 3.51 10.54 10.28
CA ALA A 116 3.08 10.93 11.63
C ALA A 116 3.03 9.75 12.62
N HIS A 117 2.66 8.55 12.14
CA HIS A 117 2.39 7.37 13.00
C HIS A 117 3.24 6.14 12.66
N GLY A 118 4.49 6.33 12.22
CA GLY A 118 5.34 5.28 11.64
C GLY A 118 5.46 3.99 12.47
N PHE A 119 5.71 4.07 13.79
CA PHE A 119 5.86 2.86 14.63
C PHE A 119 4.53 2.13 14.86
N SER A 120 3.43 2.87 15.03
CA SER A 120 2.12 2.26 15.25
C SER A 120 1.67 1.48 14.02
N LEU A 121 1.81 2.10 12.84
CA LEU A 121 1.47 1.46 11.56
C LEU A 121 2.41 0.30 11.25
N SER A 122 3.72 0.47 11.39
CA SER A 122 4.68 -0.61 11.11
C SER A 122 4.43 -1.82 12.01
N ARG A 123 4.03 -1.62 13.27
CA ARG A 123 3.66 -2.70 14.19
C ARG A 123 2.46 -3.50 13.68
N VAL A 124 1.41 -2.83 13.22
CA VAL A 124 0.20 -3.48 12.68
C VAL A 124 0.54 -4.20 11.37
N TYR A 125 1.29 -3.53 10.48
CA TYR A 125 1.63 -4.05 9.16
C TYR A 125 2.71 -5.13 9.18
N ALA A 126 3.47 -5.27 10.28
CA ALA A 126 4.54 -6.26 10.38
C ALA A 126 4.06 -7.71 10.23
N VAL A 127 2.83 -8.02 10.63
CA VAL A 127 2.26 -9.38 10.46
C VAL A 127 1.94 -9.67 8.99
N PRO A 128 1.07 -8.88 8.31
CA PRO A 128 0.76 -9.13 6.91
C PRO A 128 1.99 -8.99 6.00
N MET A 129 2.91 -8.07 6.30
CA MET A 129 4.16 -7.94 5.53
C MET A 129 5.09 -9.13 5.70
N ALA A 130 5.21 -9.69 6.91
CA ALA A 130 5.97 -10.91 7.08
C ALA A 130 5.38 -12.02 6.21
N MET A 131 4.06 -12.26 6.25
CA MET A 131 3.42 -13.27 5.42
C MET A 131 3.67 -13.06 3.92
N TRP A 132 3.50 -11.82 3.44
CA TRP A 132 3.69 -11.46 2.03
C TRP A 132 5.14 -11.66 1.55
N ILE A 133 6.14 -11.38 2.39
CA ILE A 133 7.56 -11.53 2.05
C ILE A 133 7.98 -13.01 1.88
N TRP A 134 7.25 -13.93 2.53
CA TRP A 134 7.51 -15.37 2.49
C TRP A 134 6.61 -16.13 1.51
N LEU A 135 5.70 -15.44 0.83
CA LEU A 135 4.92 -15.96 -0.29
C LEU A 135 5.78 -15.94 -1.57
#